data_AF-A0A212A6L6-F1
#
_entry.id   AF-A0A212A6L6-F1
#
_cell.length_a   1.000
_cell.length_b   1.000
_cell.length_c   1.000
_cell.angle_alpha   90.00
_cell.angle_beta   90.00
_cell.angle_gamma   90.00
#
_symmetry.space_group_name_H-M   'P 1'
#
loop_
_entity.id
_entity.type
_entity.pdbx_description
1 polymer ?
#
loop_
_entity_poly.entity_id
_entity_poly.type
_entity_poly.pdbx_seq_one_letter_code
_entity_poly.pdbx_strand_id
1 'polypeptide(L)'
;MTMRYEPELVSEGCEPARIGRALAMTLAREHELDLAPCSSPTAELYHDDQKLHAYDRTQMLRAALACHRAKSLDGCRYQLAEAVCRLDAMHSGGRVPDSFAAGEDYRAALRCLYSVAGFLDGLAGTDDLPGRDCLMPDGHNPWIRVEDRVAAVETRHGEARS
;
A
#
# COMPACT_ATOMS: atom_id res chain seq x y z
N MET A 1 -9.85 25.14 0.35
CA MET A 1 -10.12 24.09 -0.66
C MET A 1 -10.58 22.86 0.09
N THR A 2 -11.89 22.60 0.12
CA THR A 2 -12.48 21.50 0.91
C THR A 2 -12.16 20.18 0.22
N MET A 3 -11.25 19.37 0.78
CA MET A 3 -10.96 18.04 0.25
C MET A 3 -12.21 17.18 0.37
N ARG A 4 -12.77 16.77 -0.76
CA ARG A 4 -13.90 15.84 -0.79
C ARG A 4 -13.38 14.43 -0.49
N TYR A 5 -14.09 13.70 0.35
CA TYR A 5 -13.93 12.26 0.46
C TYR A 5 -14.29 11.65 -0.91
N GLU A 6 -13.31 11.02 -1.56
CA GLU A 6 -13.47 10.37 -2.86
C GLU A 6 -13.46 8.85 -2.65
N PRO A 7 -14.62 8.23 -2.37
CA PRO A 7 -14.71 6.78 -2.17
C PRO A 7 -14.24 5.99 -3.40
N GLU A 8 -14.26 6.63 -4.58
CA GLU A 8 -13.76 6.09 -5.84
C GLU A 8 -12.24 5.81 -5.85
N LEU A 9 -11.48 6.40 -4.93
CA LEU A 9 -10.04 6.12 -4.80
C LEU A 9 -9.75 4.80 -4.07
N VAL A 10 -10.78 4.19 -3.47
CA VAL A 10 -10.68 2.93 -2.73
C VAL A 10 -11.54 1.83 -3.37
N SER A 11 -12.23 2.13 -4.49
CA SER A 11 -13.07 1.16 -5.19
C SER A 11 -12.22 0.21 -6.05
N GLU A 12 -12.67 -1.04 -6.16
CA GLU A 12 -12.08 -2.04 -7.05
C GLU A 12 -12.01 -1.49 -8.48
N GLY A 13 -10.80 -1.29 -8.99
CA GLY A 13 -10.56 -0.79 -10.35
C GLY A 13 -9.92 0.60 -10.41
N CYS A 14 -9.75 1.29 -9.28
CA CYS A 14 -8.99 2.54 -9.27
C CYS A 14 -7.53 2.29 -9.65
N GLU A 15 -6.98 3.13 -10.51
CA GLU A 15 -5.62 2.99 -11.01
C GLU A 15 -4.61 3.46 -9.94
N PRO A 16 -3.54 2.69 -9.65
CA PRO A 16 -2.49 3.12 -8.72
C PRO A 16 -1.92 4.51 -8.98
N ALA A 17 -1.89 4.98 -10.24
CA ALA A 17 -1.45 6.34 -10.55
C ALA A 17 -2.38 7.41 -9.95
N ARG A 18 -3.71 7.19 -9.95
CA ARG A 18 -4.69 8.09 -9.33
C ARG A 18 -4.54 8.07 -7.80
N ILE A 19 -4.44 6.88 -7.22
CA ILE A 19 -4.25 6.69 -5.78
C ILE A 19 -2.95 7.36 -5.32
N GLY A 20 -1.86 7.13 -6.05
CA GLY A 20 -0.55 7.70 -5.76
C GLY A 20 -0.51 9.24 -5.84
N ARG A 21 -1.20 9.84 -6.82
CA ARG A 21 -1.38 11.30 -6.87
C ARG A 21 -2.15 11.82 -5.65
N ALA A 22 -3.24 11.14 -5.27
CA ALA A 22 -4.01 11.51 -4.08
C ALA A 22 -3.18 11.39 -2.80
N LEU A 23 -2.35 10.35 -2.69
CA LEU A 23 -1.43 10.16 -1.57
C LEU A 23 -0.41 11.30 -1.52
N ALA A 24 0.22 11.64 -2.64
CA ALA A 24 1.18 12.74 -2.71
C ALA A 24 0.56 14.09 -2.30
N MET A 25 -0.67 14.38 -2.74
CA MET A 25 -1.38 15.59 -2.32
C MET A 25 -1.72 15.58 -0.82
N THR A 26 -2.05 14.41 -0.26
CA THR A 26 -2.37 14.29 1.17
C THR A 26 -1.12 14.46 2.03
N LEU A 27 0.01 13.87 1.64
CA LEU A 27 1.31 14.06 2.31
C LEU A 27 1.78 15.53 2.25
N ALA A 28 1.60 16.21 1.11
CA ALA A 28 1.88 17.63 1.02
C ALA A 28 1.01 18.45 1.99
N ARG A 29 -0.27 18.08 2.12
CA ARG A 29 -1.19 18.72 3.08
C ARG A 29 -0.81 18.47 4.53
N GLU A 30 -0.37 17.26 4.88
CA GLU A 30 0.16 16.97 6.21
C GLU A 30 1.36 17.85 6.52
N HIS A 31 2.31 17.96 5.59
CA HIS A 31 3.46 18.83 5.76
C HIS A 31 3.08 20.31 5.95
N GLU A 32 2.10 20.81 5.19
CA GLU A 32 1.56 22.15 5.39
C GLU A 32 0.94 22.33 6.78
N LEU A 33 0.20 21.33 7.26
CA LEU A 33 -0.40 21.36 8.58
C LEU A 33 0.69 21.34 9.66
N ASP A 34 1.75 20.55 9.51
CA ASP A 34 2.84 20.51 10.48
C ASP A 34 3.57 21.85 10.65
N LEU A 35 3.61 22.65 9.58
CA LEU A 35 4.23 23.98 9.59
C LEU A 35 3.29 25.11 9.98
N ALA A 36 1.97 24.87 10.00
CA ALA A 36 0.99 25.93 10.21
C ALA A 36 0.95 26.37 11.68
N PRO A 37 1.15 27.67 11.99
CA PRO A 37 1.06 28.17 13.35
C PRO A 37 -0.40 28.22 13.82
N CYS A 38 -0.64 27.85 15.07
CA CYS A 38 -1.94 28.03 15.72
C CYS A 38 -1.94 29.31 16.57
N SER A 39 -3.00 30.11 16.45
CA SER A 39 -3.10 31.41 17.12
C SER A 39 -3.96 31.40 18.39
N SER A 40 -4.63 30.29 18.70
CA SER A 40 -5.46 30.15 19.90
C SER A 40 -5.68 28.68 20.27
N PRO A 41 -6.04 28.37 21.54
CA PRO A 41 -6.33 27.00 21.96
C PRO A 41 -7.48 26.34 21.19
N THR A 42 -8.48 27.12 20.76
CA THR A 42 -9.57 26.60 19.92
C THR A 42 -9.07 26.28 18.51
N ALA A 43 -8.17 27.10 17.96
CA ALA A 43 -7.56 26.83 16.66
C ALA A 43 -6.67 25.58 16.70
N GLU A 44 -5.96 25.33 17.81
CA GLU A 44 -5.18 24.11 18.03
C GLU A 44 -6.06 22.86 17.96
N LEU A 45 -7.22 22.84 18.61
CA LEU A 45 -8.13 21.69 18.56
C LEU A 45 -8.60 21.35 17.13
N TYR A 46 -8.99 22.36 16.35
CA TYR A 46 -9.36 22.14 14.94
C TYR A 46 -8.17 21.73 14.07
N HIS A 47 -6.98 22.19 14.42
CA HIS A 47 -5.76 21.87 13.72
C HIS A 47 -5.34 20.41 13.95
N ASP A 48 -5.41 19.95 15.19
CA ASP A 48 -5.15 18.55 15.56
C ASP A 48 -6.14 17.59 14.90
N ASP A 49 -7.43 17.97 14.84
CA ASP A 49 -8.46 17.20 14.13
C ASP A 49 -8.15 17.10 12.63
N GLN A 50 -7.70 18.19 12.00
CA GLN A 50 -7.27 18.17 10.59
C GLN A 50 -6.05 17.27 10.36
N LYS A 51 -5.08 17.28 11.28
CA LYS A 51 -3.91 16.40 11.22
C LYS A 51 -4.32 14.94 11.33
N LEU A 52 -5.20 14.61 12.26
CA LEU A 52 -5.71 13.26 12.43
C LEU A 52 -6.42 12.76 11.16
N HIS A 53 -7.30 13.58 10.57
CA HIS A 53 -7.99 13.24 9.33
C HIS A 53 -7.04 13.09 8.13
N ALA A 54 -6.00 13.92 8.03
CA ALA A 54 -5.00 13.79 6.98
C ALA A 54 -4.20 12.49 7.14
N TYR A 55 -3.77 12.19 8.37
CA TYR A 55 -3.07 10.96 8.72
C TYR A 55 -3.89 9.70 8.38
N ASP A 56 -5.15 9.65 8.83
CA ASP A 56 -6.04 8.52 8.54
C ASP A 56 -6.21 8.32 7.02
N ARG A 57 -6.36 9.42 6.28
CA ARG A 57 -6.46 9.39 4.81
C ARG A 57 -5.17 8.87 4.17
N THR A 58 -4.01 9.29 4.66
CA THR A 58 -2.71 8.77 4.21
C THR A 58 -2.61 7.26 4.42
N GLN A 59 -3.00 6.77 5.60
CA GLN A 59 -2.97 5.34 5.90
C GLN A 59 -3.92 4.55 4.98
N MET A 60 -5.13 5.06 4.72
CA MET A 60 -6.07 4.46 3.78
C MET A 60 -5.51 4.42 2.35
N LEU A 61 -4.95 5.53 1.86
CA LEU A 61 -4.42 5.62 0.50
C LEU A 61 -3.19 4.73 0.30
N ARG A 62 -2.30 4.65 1.30
CA ARG A 62 -1.15 3.73 1.30
C ARG A 62 -1.61 2.28 1.23
N ALA A 63 -2.64 1.89 1.98
CA ALA A 63 -3.22 0.55 1.92
C ALA A 63 -3.87 0.28 0.55
N ALA A 64 -4.66 1.22 0.03
CA ALA A 64 -5.29 1.12 -1.28
C ALA A 64 -4.25 0.95 -2.40
N LEU A 65 -3.15 1.70 -2.35
CA LEU A 65 -2.07 1.64 -3.34
C LEU A 65 -1.41 0.25 -3.39
N ALA A 66 -1.26 -0.40 -2.23
CA ALA A 66 -0.73 -1.76 -2.14
C ALA A 66 -1.74 -2.84 -2.53
N CYS A 67 -3.04 -2.52 -2.61
CA CYS A 67 -4.11 -3.45 -2.96
C CYS A 67 -4.56 -3.37 -4.43
N HIS A 68 -3.96 -2.48 -5.23
CA HIS A 68 -4.27 -2.35 -6.66
C HIS A 68 -3.04 -2.64 -7.52
N ARG A 69 -3.18 -3.43 -8.59
CA ARG A 69 -2.07 -3.68 -9.53
C ARG A 69 -1.83 -2.47 -10.46
N ALA A 70 -0.57 -2.11 -10.67
CA ALA A 70 -0.15 -1.13 -11.66
C ALA A 70 -0.59 -1.52 -13.06
N LYS A 71 -1.05 -0.51 -13.80
CA LYS A 71 -1.46 -0.59 -15.21
C LYS A 71 -0.73 0.44 -16.07
N SER A 72 0.20 1.18 -15.48
CA SER A 72 0.95 2.26 -16.10
C SER A 72 2.30 2.43 -15.40
N LEU A 73 3.26 3.03 -16.11
CA LEU A 73 4.56 3.41 -15.52
C LEU A 73 4.40 4.37 -14.35
N ASP A 74 3.45 5.29 -14.41
CA ASP A 74 3.17 6.20 -13.29
C ASP A 74 2.66 5.45 -12.06
N GLY A 75 1.77 4.47 -12.24
CA GLY A 75 1.35 3.58 -11.16
C GLY A 75 2.53 2.83 -10.54
N CYS A 76 3.44 2.31 -11.37
CA CYS A 76 4.66 1.65 -10.90
C CYS A 76 5.56 2.57 -10.09
N ARG A 77 5.72 3.83 -10.51
CA ARG A 77 6.55 4.81 -9.79
C ARG A 77 6.03 5.07 -8.38
N TYR A 78 4.71 5.24 -8.23
CA TYR A 78 4.12 5.43 -6.90
C TYR A 78 4.26 4.18 -6.03
N GLN A 79 4.05 3.00 -6.59
CA GLN A 79 4.18 1.74 -5.84
C GLN A 79 5.62 1.46 -5.41
N LEU A 80 6.60 1.76 -6.28
CA LEU A 80 8.01 1.62 -5.95
C LEU A 80 8.41 2.58 -4.82
N ALA A 81 7.99 3.85 -4.89
CA ALA A 81 8.23 4.82 -3.83
C ALA A 81 7.61 4.36 -2.50
N GLU A 82 6.36 3.89 -2.51
CA GLU A 82 5.70 3.39 -1.31
C GLU A 82 6.37 2.14 -0.73
N ALA A 83 6.82 1.22 -1.59
CA ALA A 83 7.57 0.04 -1.14
C ALA A 83 8.86 0.45 -0.41
N VAL A 84 9.61 1.41 -0.94
CA VAL A 84 10.81 1.96 -0.29
C VAL A 84 10.46 2.60 1.04
N CYS A 85 9.42 3.44 1.10
CA CYS A 85 8.99 4.07 2.36
C CYS A 85 8.61 3.05 3.43
N ARG A 86 7.94 1.95 3.07
CA ARG A 86 7.58 0.87 4.00
C ARG A 86 8.80 0.08 4.47
N LEU A 87 9.71 -0.25 3.56
CA LEU A 87 10.96 -0.94 3.89
C LEU A 87 11.81 -0.09 4.85
N ASP A 88 11.92 1.21 4.58
CA ASP A 88 12.61 2.15 5.46
C ASP A 88 11.91 2.27 6.81
N ALA A 89 10.57 2.37 6.85
CA ALA A 89 9.83 2.41 8.11
C ALA A 89 10.03 1.15 8.98
N MET A 90 10.18 -0.03 8.35
CA MET A 90 10.49 -1.27 9.06
C MET A 90 11.95 -1.33 9.55
N HIS A 91 12.88 -0.71 8.81
CA HIS A 91 14.29 -0.66 9.18
C HIS A 91 14.58 0.38 10.26
N SER A 92 14.03 1.58 10.09
CA SER A 92 14.29 2.79 10.87
C SER A 92 13.34 2.93 12.06
N GLY A 93 12.12 2.40 11.96
CA GLY A 93 11.15 2.41 13.05
C GLY A 93 11.37 1.20 13.94
N GLY A 94 11.76 1.42 15.20
CA GLY A 94 11.92 0.40 16.25
C GLY A 94 10.66 -0.40 16.61
N ARG A 95 9.75 -0.64 15.65
CA ARG A 95 8.73 -1.66 15.70
C ARG A 95 9.42 -2.99 15.96
N VAL A 96 8.89 -3.75 16.89
CA VAL A 96 9.33 -5.13 17.12
C VAL A 96 9.24 -5.85 15.77
N PRO A 97 10.34 -6.46 15.27
CA PRO A 97 10.37 -7.12 13.97
C PRO A 97 9.22 -8.11 13.73
N ASP A 98 8.71 -8.70 14.82
CA ASP A 98 7.60 -9.67 14.81
C ASP A 98 6.23 -9.05 15.14
N SER A 99 6.08 -7.73 15.09
CA SER A 99 4.77 -7.10 15.29
C SER A 99 3.86 -7.31 14.09
N PHE A 100 2.56 -7.47 14.35
CA PHE A 100 1.53 -7.56 13.30
C PHE A 100 1.64 -6.43 12.27
N ALA A 101 1.90 -5.21 12.75
CA ALA A 101 2.05 -4.03 11.90
C ALA A 101 3.29 -4.11 10.99
N ALA A 102 4.41 -4.65 11.46
CA ALA A 102 5.60 -4.90 10.63
C ALA A 102 5.31 -5.97 9.56
N GLY A 103 4.58 -7.02 9.91
CA GLY A 103 4.13 -8.03 8.95
C GLY A 103 3.23 -7.46 7.84
N GLU A 104 2.31 -6.56 8.19
CA GLU A 104 1.44 -5.89 7.21
C GLU A 104 2.22 -4.93 6.30
N ASP A 105 3.16 -4.16 6.85
CA ASP A 105 4.03 -3.27 6.06
C ASP A 105 4.91 -4.06 5.09
N TYR A 106 5.46 -5.20 5.53
CA TYR A 106 6.23 -6.11 4.69
C TYR A 106 5.37 -6.68 3.55
N ARG A 107 4.17 -7.17 3.84
CA ARG A 107 3.25 -7.70 2.82
C ARG A 107 2.83 -6.63 1.83
N ALA A 108 2.54 -5.42 2.29
CA ALA A 108 2.19 -4.30 1.43
C ALA A 108 3.36 -3.89 0.52
N ALA A 109 4.59 -3.86 1.05
CA ALA A 109 5.78 -3.60 0.24
C ALA A 109 5.99 -4.66 -0.83
N LEU A 110 5.82 -5.96 -0.50
CA LEU A 110 5.88 -7.04 -1.47
C LEU A 110 4.81 -6.89 -2.56
N ARG A 111 3.55 -6.62 -2.21
CA ARG A 111 2.48 -6.39 -3.21
C ARG A 111 2.87 -5.29 -4.20
N CYS A 112 3.37 -4.15 -3.71
CA CYS A 112 3.85 -3.08 -4.56
C CYS A 112 4.99 -3.53 -5.50
N LEU A 113 6.03 -4.18 -4.98
CA LEU A 113 7.18 -4.63 -5.78
C LEU A 113 6.79 -5.64 -6.86
N TYR A 114 5.99 -6.63 -6.51
CA TYR A 114 5.51 -7.64 -7.46
C TYR A 114 4.53 -7.04 -8.47
N SER A 115 3.77 -6.01 -8.08
CA SER A 115 2.98 -5.25 -9.05
C SER A 115 3.85 -4.63 -10.14
N VAL A 116 4.96 -4.03 -9.73
CA VAL A 116 5.89 -3.34 -10.64
C VAL A 116 6.57 -4.35 -11.55
N ALA A 117 7.07 -5.45 -10.98
CA ALA A 117 7.69 -6.54 -11.74
C ALA A 117 6.73 -7.09 -12.81
N GLY A 118 5.51 -7.48 -12.42
CA GLY A 118 4.53 -8.03 -13.36
C GLY A 118 4.13 -7.04 -14.46
N PHE A 119 4.09 -5.73 -14.17
CA PHE A 119 3.84 -4.72 -15.21
C PHE A 119 5.02 -4.60 -16.18
N LEU A 120 6.27 -4.59 -15.69
CA LEU A 120 7.47 -4.48 -16.52
C LEU A 120 7.69 -5.72 -17.39
N ASP A 121 7.45 -6.92 -16.85
CA ASP A 121 7.52 -8.18 -17.60
C ASP A 121 6.51 -8.19 -18.76
N GLY A 122 5.29 -7.70 -18.50
CA GLY A 122 4.27 -7.54 -19.53
C GLY A 122 4.67 -6.55 -20.64
N LEU A 123 5.43 -5.51 -20.31
CA LEU A 123 5.99 -4.58 -21.31
C LEU A 123 7.15 -5.19 -22.10
N ALA A 124 7.96 -6.05 -21.48
CA ALA A 124 9.12 -6.68 -22.12
C ALA A 124 8.74 -7.79 -23.12
N GLY A 125 7.46 -8.17 -23.19
CA GLY A 125 7.00 -9.27 -24.05
C GLY A 125 7.55 -10.63 -23.61
N THR A 126 8.06 -10.73 -22.38
CA THR A 126 8.52 -11.97 -21.77
C THR A 126 7.31 -12.75 -21.26
N ASP A 127 6.57 -13.36 -22.18
CA ASP A 127 5.42 -14.24 -21.85
C ASP A 127 5.85 -15.50 -21.06
N ASP A 128 7.14 -15.82 -21.04
CA ASP A 128 7.72 -17.04 -20.42
C ASP A 128 8.26 -16.86 -19.00
N LEU A 129 8.23 -15.65 -18.42
CA LEU A 129 8.55 -15.50 -17.00
C LEU A 129 7.35 -15.93 -16.15
N PRO A 130 7.51 -16.84 -15.16
CA PRO A 130 6.44 -17.22 -14.24
C PRO A 130 6.10 -16.01 -13.35
N GLY A 131 5.28 -15.11 -13.87
CA GLY A 131 5.07 -13.79 -13.29
C GLY A 131 3.72 -13.14 -13.62
N ARG A 132 2.90 -13.72 -14.51
CA ARG A 132 1.49 -13.31 -14.66
C ARG A 132 0.73 -13.46 -13.33
N ASP A 133 1.07 -14.54 -12.63
CA ASP A 133 0.91 -14.69 -11.20
C ASP A 133 2.27 -14.41 -10.58
N CYS A 134 2.47 -13.19 -10.09
CA CYS A 134 3.68 -12.75 -9.41
C CYS A 134 3.93 -13.59 -8.14
N LEU A 135 4.42 -14.82 -8.25
CA LEU A 135 4.66 -15.70 -7.12
C LEU A 135 5.99 -15.33 -6.46
N MET A 136 5.98 -15.29 -5.14
CA MET A 136 7.16 -15.27 -4.29
C MET A 136 8.03 -16.53 -4.58
N PRO A 137 9.33 -16.56 -4.20
CA PRO A 137 10.21 -17.71 -4.42
C PRO A 137 9.72 -19.04 -3.82
N ASP A 138 8.82 -18.96 -2.85
CA ASP A 138 8.13 -20.09 -2.20
C ASP A 138 6.84 -20.52 -2.93
N GLY A 139 6.52 -19.90 -4.06
CA GLY A 139 5.32 -20.18 -4.86
C GLY A 139 4.07 -19.45 -4.38
N HIS A 140 4.15 -18.51 -3.44
CA HIS A 140 2.99 -17.78 -2.92
C HIS A 140 2.67 -16.51 -3.71
N ASN A 141 1.40 -16.31 -4.08
CA ASN A 141 0.95 -15.06 -4.69
C ASN A 141 0.69 -14.01 -3.57
N PRO A 142 1.42 -12.87 -3.55
CA PRO A 142 1.29 -11.83 -2.53
C PRO A 142 -0.06 -11.07 -2.62
N TRP A 143 -0.83 -11.30 -3.70
CA TRP A 143 -2.16 -10.74 -3.91
C TRP A 143 -3.30 -11.63 -3.40
N ILE A 144 -3.01 -12.87 -3.01
CA ILE A 144 -4.00 -13.72 -2.32
C ILE A 144 -4.04 -13.28 -0.85
N ARG A 145 -5.25 -13.07 -0.30
CA ARG A 145 -5.42 -12.69 1.12
C ARG A 145 -4.83 -13.76 2.03
N VAL A 146 -4.30 -13.36 3.19
CA VAL A 146 -3.63 -14.28 4.11
C VAL A 146 -4.59 -15.39 4.55
N GLU A 147 -5.85 -15.05 4.76
CA GLU A 147 -6.93 -15.97 5.13
C GLU A 147 -7.15 -17.02 4.03
N ASP A 148 -7.21 -16.59 2.77
CA ASP A 148 -7.38 -17.48 1.61
C ASP A 148 -6.15 -18.40 1.44
N ARG A 149 -4.95 -17.90 1.75
CA ARG A 149 -3.72 -18.72 1.74
C ARG A 149 -3.72 -19.74 2.87
N VAL A 150 -4.11 -19.35 4.08
CA VAL A 150 -4.18 -20.24 5.26
C VAL A 150 -5.19 -21.34 4.98
N ALA A 151 -6.38 -20.99 4.48
CA ALA A 151 -7.40 -21.95 4.07
C ALA A 151 -6.87 -22.93 3.00
N ALA A 152 -6.11 -22.46 2.01
CA ALA A 152 -5.51 -23.29 0.97
C ALA A 152 -4.41 -24.24 1.49
N VAL A 153 -3.65 -23.82 2.50
CA VAL A 153 -2.63 -24.67 3.15
C VAL A 153 -3.31 -25.73 4.03
N GLU A 154 -4.35 -25.37 4.76
CA GLU A 154 -5.13 -26.28 5.60
C GLU A 154 -5.81 -27.37 4.76
N THR A 155 -6.37 -27.03 3.59
CA THR A 155 -6.96 -28.02 2.67
C THR A 155 -5.91 -29.00 2.12
N ARG A 156 -4.74 -28.52 1.68
CA ARG A 156 -3.64 -29.39 1.22
C ARG A 156 -3.12 -30.32 2.31
N HIS A 157 -3.09 -29.88 3.56
CA HIS A 157 -2.67 -30.71 4.69
C HIS A 157 -3.75 -31.71 5.15
N GLY A 158 -5.02 -31.46 4.86
CA GLY A 158 -6.12 -32.41 5.06
C GLY A 158 -6.11 -33.54 4.03
N GLU A 159 -5.84 -33.23 2.77
CA GLU A 159 -5.74 -34.22 1.68
C GLU A 159 -4.51 -35.14 1.82
N ALA A 160 -3.39 -34.64 2.35
CA ALA A 160 -2.18 -35.45 2.56
C ALA A 160 -2.26 -36.43 3.76
N ARG A 161 -3.34 -36.42 4.54
CA ARG A 161 -3.55 -37.30 5.70
C ARG A 161 -4.70 -38.31 5.53
N SER A 162 -5.33 -38.34 4.35
CA SER A 162 -6.37 -39.31 3.97
C SER A 162 -5.80 -40.35 3.01
#